data_AF-A0A956UCL3-F1
#
_entry.id   AF-A0A956UCL3-F1
#
_cell.length_a   1.000
_cell.length_b   1.000
_cell.length_c   1.000
_cell.angle_alpha   90.00
_cell.angle_beta   90.00
_cell.angle_gamma   90.00
#
_symmetry.space_group_name_H-M   'P 1'
#
loop_
_entity.id
_entity.type
_entity.pdbx_description
1 polymer ?
#
loop_
_entity_poly.entity_id
_entity_poly.type
_entity_poly.pdbx_seq_one_letter_code
_entity_poly.pdbx_strand_id
1 'polypeptide(L)'
;MPDSASSFNALNYVLTIRLRVQKPSNSLSRALNSISKGGGDVGAIDVVKVGSDHVVRDITVSLRDATHADDIVARLKRVKQVEVVSTTNPILSKHENGKIAVVPKSEVTNNAELAQVYTPGVAQVCSEIHARPQMAFTHTIKGNTVAVISDGSRVLSLGNIGARAAMPVMEGKAMLFKQFAGVDAFPICLDTQDTDEIV
;
A
#
# COMPACT_ATOMS: atom_id res chain seq x y z
N MET A 1 -34.72 -19.44 9.76
CA MET A 1 -35.15 -18.19 9.10
C MET A 1 -35.96 -17.40 10.11
N PRO A 2 -35.61 -16.12 10.29
CA PRO A 2 -36.28 -15.04 9.57
C PRO A 2 -35.35 -14.29 8.61
N ASP A 3 -36.00 -13.65 7.64
CA ASP A 3 -35.49 -13.04 6.42
C ASP A 3 -34.99 -11.59 6.58
N SER A 4 -34.15 -11.20 5.61
CA SER A 4 -33.99 -9.86 5.01
C SER A 4 -33.51 -8.68 5.87
N ALA A 5 -32.21 -8.36 5.72
CA ALA A 5 -31.71 -6.98 5.76
C ALA A 5 -30.51 -6.83 4.80
N SER A 6 -30.76 -6.19 3.66
CA SER A 6 -29.83 -5.60 2.69
C SER A 6 -28.70 -6.49 2.13
N SER A 7 -28.92 -7.04 0.94
CA SER A 7 -27.83 -7.21 -0.03
C SER A 7 -27.26 -5.82 -0.36
N PHE A 8 -26.22 -5.43 0.37
CA PHE A 8 -25.52 -4.18 0.11
C PHE A 8 -24.95 -4.21 -1.30
N ASN A 9 -25.57 -3.44 -2.18
CA ASN A 9 -25.00 -2.97 -3.44
C ASN A 9 -23.89 -1.94 -3.13
N ALA A 10 -23.04 -2.21 -2.14
CA ALA A 10 -22.03 -1.30 -1.65
C ALA A 10 -20.91 -1.21 -2.68
N LEU A 11 -20.53 0.02 -3.03
CA LEU A 11 -19.42 0.29 -3.92
C LEU A 11 -18.11 0.10 -3.15
N ASN A 12 -17.61 -1.14 -3.14
CA ASN A 12 -16.44 -1.56 -2.35
C ASN A 12 -15.14 -1.57 -3.17
N TYR A 13 -15.19 -1.23 -4.45
CA TYR A 13 -14.06 -1.20 -5.35
C TYR A 13 -13.81 0.23 -5.82
N VAL A 14 -12.55 0.67 -5.84
CA VAL A 14 -12.18 2.00 -6.31
C VAL A 14 -11.22 1.88 -7.48
N LEU A 15 -11.51 2.61 -8.56
CA LEU A 15 -10.64 2.69 -9.73
C LEU A 15 -10.39 4.15 -10.08
N THR A 16 -9.13 4.50 -10.32
CA THR A 16 -8.77 5.76 -10.96
C THR A 16 -8.60 5.52 -12.45
N ILE A 17 -9.37 6.22 -13.27
CA ILE A 17 -9.38 6.10 -14.72
C ILE A 17 -8.77 7.38 -15.29
N ARG A 18 -7.62 7.25 -15.97
CA ARG A 18 -7.00 8.36 -16.69
C ARG A 18 -7.65 8.50 -18.06
N LEU A 19 -8.36 9.60 -18.26
CA LEU A 19 -9.02 9.92 -19.52
C LEU A 19 -8.32 11.05 -20.24
N ARG A 20 -8.04 10.87 -21.53
CA ARG A 20 -7.72 11.95 -22.45
C ARG A 20 -8.99 12.34 -23.20
N VAL A 21 -9.36 13.62 -23.11
CA VAL A 21 -10.60 14.17 -23.69
C VAL A 21 -10.26 15.30 -24.64
N GLN A 22 -10.69 15.23 -25.90
CA GLN A 22 -10.38 16.26 -26.90
C GLN A 22 -11.13 17.58 -26.62
N LYS A 23 -10.59 18.71 -27.08
CA LYS A 23 -11.18 20.06 -27.01
C LYS A 23 -11.63 20.55 -28.40
N PRO A 24 -12.60 21.48 -28.45
CA PRO A 24 -13.62 21.75 -27.43
C PRO A 24 -14.64 20.61 -27.47
N SER A 25 -14.99 20.03 -26.31
CA SER A 25 -15.99 18.96 -26.33
C SER A 25 -16.81 18.85 -25.04
N ASN A 26 -18.08 18.47 -25.21
CA ASN A 26 -18.95 18.01 -24.13
C ASN A 26 -18.66 16.55 -23.72
N SER A 27 -17.53 16.00 -24.17
CA SER A 27 -17.21 14.58 -24.07
C SER A 27 -16.86 14.16 -22.65
N LEU A 28 -16.37 15.08 -21.81
CA LEU A 28 -16.21 14.82 -20.39
C LEU A 28 -17.57 14.54 -19.73
N SER A 29 -18.56 15.40 -19.94
CA SER A 29 -19.92 15.17 -19.40
C SER A 29 -20.53 13.87 -19.90
N ARG A 30 -20.26 13.48 -21.15
CA ARG A 30 -20.69 12.18 -21.70
C ARG A 30 -19.97 11.00 -21.03
N ALA A 31 -18.68 11.12 -20.74
CA ALA A 31 -17.92 10.11 -20.00
C ALA A 31 -18.47 9.95 -18.58
N LEU A 32 -18.65 11.05 -17.85
CA LEU A 32 -19.22 11.06 -16.49
C LEU A 32 -20.62 10.43 -16.48
N ASN A 33 -21.49 10.83 -17.41
CA ASN A 33 -22.81 10.24 -17.55
C ASN A 33 -22.75 8.75 -17.91
N SER A 34 -21.77 8.31 -18.70
CA SER A 34 -21.57 6.90 -19.02
C SER A 34 -21.17 6.08 -17.79
N ILE A 35 -20.37 6.66 -16.89
CA ILE A 35 -19.99 6.06 -15.61
C ILE A 35 -21.23 5.93 -14.72
N SER A 36 -21.93 7.04 -14.48
CA SER A 36 -23.12 7.07 -13.62
C SER A 36 -24.25 6.16 -14.13
N LYS A 37 -24.51 6.14 -15.46
CA LYS A 37 -25.49 5.21 -16.06
C LYS A 37 -25.06 3.74 -15.99
N GLY A 38 -23.76 3.47 -15.88
CA GLY A 38 -23.25 2.13 -15.63
C GLY A 38 -23.41 1.70 -14.18
N GLY A 39 -23.77 2.61 -13.27
CA GLY A 39 -23.88 2.38 -11.84
C GLY A 39 -22.57 2.61 -11.08
N GLY A 40 -21.57 3.27 -11.69
CA GLY A 40 -20.39 3.75 -11.00
C GLY A 40 -20.64 5.13 -10.39
N ASP A 41 -20.13 5.35 -9.18
CA ASP A 41 -20.19 6.66 -8.52
C ASP A 41 -18.91 7.44 -8.78
N VAL A 42 -19.06 8.68 -9.24
CA VAL A 42 -17.93 9.53 -9.63
C VAL A 42 -17.47 10.31 -8.41
N GLY A 43 -16.22 10.09 -8.01
CA GLY A 43 -15.54 10.84 -6.96
C GLY A 43 -14.71 11.99 -7.52
N ALA A 44 -13.46 12.07 -7.06
CA ALA A 44 -12.53 13.14 -7.45
C ALA A 44 -12.24 13.15 -8.96
N ILE A 45 -12.08 14.36 -9.49
CA ILE A 45 -11.68 14.61 -10.88
C ILE A 45 -10.51 15.59 -10.87
N ASP A 46 -9.33 15.10 -11.21
CA ASP A 46 -8.08 15.86 -11.17
C ASP A 46 -7.55 16.08 -12.58
N VAL A 47 -7.11 17.31 -12.87
CA VAL A 47 -6.48 17.62 -14.16
C VAL A 47 -5.01 17.26 -14.10
N VAL A 48 -4.58 16.30 -14.92
CA VAL A 48 -3.18 15.84 -14.99
C VAL A 48 -2.39 16.69 -15.98
N LYS A 49 -2.98 16.97 -17.15
CA LYS A 49 -2.30 17.72 -18.22
C LYS A 49 -3.30 18.45 -19.09
N VAL A 50 -2.98 19.70 -19.44
CA VAL A 50 -3.73 20.48 -20.41
C VAL A 50 -2.94 20.57 -21.71
N GLY A 51 -3.48 20.00 -22.78
CA GLY A 51 -2.95 20.15 -24.14
C GLY A 51 -3.69 21.26 -24.91
N SER A 52 -3.19 21.53 -26.12
CA SER A 52 -3.84 22.45 -27.06
C SER A 52 -5.17 21.89 -27.57
N ASP A 53 -5.20 20.61 -27.94
CA ASP A 53 -6.34 19.90 -28.52
C ASP A 53 -7.02 18.90 -27.55
N HIS A 54 -6.52 18.76 -26.31
CA HIS A 54 -7.06 17.80 -25.34
C HIS A 54 -6.81 18.22 -23.88
N VAL A 55 -7.45 17.52 -22.94
CA VAL A 55 -7.15 17.55 -21.51
C VAL A 55 -7.08 16.12 -21.00
N VAL A 56 -6.05 15.80 -20.24
CA VAL A 56 -5.92 14.54 -19.51
C VAL A 56 -6.39 14.74 -18.07
N ARG A 57 -7.28 13.87 -17.60
CA ARG A 57 -7.82 13.89 -16.24
C ARG A 57 -7.77 12.51 -15.61
N ASP A 58 -7.51 12.46 -14.31
CA ASP A 58 -7.73 11.27 -13.50
C ASP A 58 -9.12 11.40 -12.88
N ILE A 59 -9.92 10.35 -13.02
CA ILE A 59 -11.28 10.28 -12.46
C ILE A 59 -11.33 9.08 -11.52
N THR A 60 -11.53 9.34 -10.24
CA THR A 60 -11.76 8.28 -9.25
C THR A 60 -13.23 7.86 -9.31
N VAL A 61 -13.46 6.55 -9.41
CA VAL A 61 -14.79 5.97 -9.52
C VAL A 61 -14.94 4.86 -8.47
N SER A 62 -15.99 4.94 -7.69
CA SER A 62 -16.42 3.87 -6.78
C SER A 62 -17.34 2.90 -7.54
N LEU A 63 -17.07 1.62 -7.40
CA LEU A 63 -17.56 0.51 -8.20
C LEU A 63 -17.91 -0.68 -7.30
N ARG A 64 -18.65 -1.64 -7.84
CA ARG A 64 -19.09 -2.82 -7.07
C ARG A 64 -17.94 -3.80 -6.86
N ASP A 65 -17.26 -4.13 -7.96
CA ASP A 65 -16.20 -5.12 -8.04
C ASP A 65 -15.35 -4.87 -9.30
N ALA A 66 -14.35 -5.73 -9.51
CA ALA A 66 -13.45 -5.65 -10.67
C ALA A 66 -14.17 -5.89 -12.00
N THR A 67 -15.15 -6.80 -12.06
CA THR A 67 -15.93 -7.07 -13.27
C THR A 67 -16.73 -5.83 -13.71
N HIS A 68 -17.36 -5.16 -12.74
CA HIS A 68 -18.05 -3.89 -12.98
C HIS A 68 -17.07 -2.80 -13.42
N ALA A 69 -15.84 -2.79 -12.92
CA ALA A 69 -14.80 -1.88 -13.37
C ALA A 69 -14.48 -2.07 -14.86
N ASP A 70 -14.31 -3.32 -15.29
CA ASP A 70 -14.06 -3.65 -16.70
C ASP A 70 -15.22 -3.22 -17.60
N ASP A 71 -16.46 -3.41 -17.15
CA ASP A 71 -17.67 -2.95 -17.84
C ASP A 71 -17.70 -1.42 -18.02
N ILE A 72 -17.38 -0.67 -16.96
CA ILE A 72 -17.31 0.81 -17.02
C ILE A 72 -16.22 1.25 -17.99
N VAL A 73 -15.04 0.64 -17.94
CA VAL A 73 -13.94 0.93 -18.87
C VAL A 73 -14.34 0.62 -20.31
N ALA A 74 -15.01 -0.50 -20.57
CA ALA A 74 -15.50 -0.86 -21.89
C ALA A 74 -16.54 0.14 -22.42
N ARG A 75 -17.43 0.67 -21.55
CA ARG A 75 -18.39 1.73 -21.90
C ARG A 75 -17.67 3.04 -22.23
N LEU A 76 -16.69 3.44 -21.43
CA LEU A 76 -15.91 4.66 -21.64
C LEU A 76 -15.15 4.64 -22.97
N LYS A 77 -14.60 3.49 -23.37
CA LYS A 77 -13.94 3.31 -24.69
C LYS A 77 -14.87 3.57 -25.89
N ARG A 78 -16.21 3.53 -25.69
CA ARG A 78 -17.21 3.81 -26.75
C ARG A 78 -17.63 5.28 -26.79
N VAL A 79 -17.21 6.10 -25.83
CA VAL A 79 -17.56 7.53 -25.81
C VAL A 79 -16.69 8.27 -26.82
N LYS A 80 -17.32 8.86 -27.85
CA LYS A 80 -16.60 9.63 -28.89
C LYS A 80 -15.75 10.74 -28.24
N GLN A 81 -14.52 10.90 -28.72
CA GLN A 81 -13.54 11.91 -28.26
C GLN A 81 -13.05 11.72 -26.82
N VAL A 82 -13.21 10.52 -26.27
CA VAL A 82 -12.64 10.08 -25.00
C VAL A 82 -11.74 8.90 -25.27
N GLU A 83 -10.54 8.95 -24.73
CA GLU A 83 -9.58 7.85 -24.73
C GLU A 83 -9.28 7.47 -23.28
N VAL A 84 -9.39 6.19 -22.96
CA VAL A 84 -8.93 5.64 -21.68
C VAL A 84 -7.45 5.35 -21.79
N VAL A 85 -6.63 6.18 -21.17
CA VAL A 85 -5.16 6.11 -21.24
C VAL A 85 -4.64 5.00 -20.33
N SER A 86 -5.13 4.96 -19.09
CA SER A 86 -4.74 3.95 -18.10
C SER A 86 -5.81 3.82 -17.02
N THR A 87 -5.76 2.70 -16.31
CA THR A 87 -6.56 2.46 -15.11
C THR A 87 -5.66 2.01 -13.98
N THR A 88 -5.95 2.47 -12.77
CA THR A 88 -5.13 2.18 -11.59
C THR A 88 -6.05 1.97 -10.40
N ASN A 89 -5.89 0.87 -9.68
CA ASN A 89 -6.49 0.73 -8.37
C ASN A 89 -5.60 1.52 -7.38
N PRO A 90 -6.06 2.65 -6.84
CA PRO A 90 -5.21 3.52 -6.01
C PRO A 90 -4.78 2.83 -4.71
N ILE A 91 -5.57 1.89 -4.19
CA ILE A 91 -5.25 1.14 -2.99
C ILE A 91 -4.09 0.19 -3.27
N LEU A 92 -4.16 -0.59 -4.36
CA LEU A 92 -3.09 -1.51 -4.75
C LEU A 92 -1.81 -0.75 -5.11
N SER A 93 -1.93 0.35 -5.85
CA SER A 93 -0.78 1.17 -6.22
C SER A 93 -0.04 1.72 -5.00
N LYS A 94 -0.74 2.10 -3.93
CA LYS A 94 -0.12 2.52 -2.66
C LYS A 94 0.61 1.41 -1.89
N HIS A 95 0.43 0.15 -2.30
CA HIS A 95 1.11 -1.01 -1.71
C HIS A 95 2.19 -1.59 -2.64
N GLU A 96 2.42 -1.00 -3.81
CA GLU A 96 3.51 -1.41 -4.70
C GLU A 96 4.86 -1.26 -3.99
N ASN A 97 5.62 -2.36 -3.93
CA ASN A 97 6.92 -2.45 -3.22
C ASN A 97 6.86 -2.22 -1.71
N GLY A 98 5.67 -2.34 -1.11
CA GLY A 98 5.50 -2.19 0.34
C GLY A 98 5.41 -0.74 0.82
N LYS A 99 5.40 -0.58 2.14
CA LYS A 99 5.15 0.65 2.89
C LYS A 99 6.29 1.05 3.81
N ILE A 100 7.28 0.19 4.03
CA ILE A 100 8.46 0.47 4.85
C ILE A 100 9.75 0.20 4.07
N ALA A 101 10.82 0.85 4.49
CA ALA A 101 12.16 0.66 3.94
C ALA A 101 13.20 0.62 5.06
N VAL A 102 14.32 -0.07 4.81
CA VAL A 102 15.49 -0.03 5.68
C VAL A 102 16.45 1.02 5.14
N VAL A 103 16.78 2.00 5.98
CA VAL A 103 17.72 3.06 5.64
C VAL A 103 18.89 3.06 6.63
N PRO A 104 20.14 3.23 6.17
CA PRO A 104 21.29 3.37 7.08
C PRO A 104 21.12 4.55 8.03
N LYS A 105 21.51 4.39 9.30
CA LYS A 105 21.54 5.50 10.28
C LYS A 105 22.76 6.40 10.14
N SER A 106 23.81 5.90 9.47
CA SER A 106 25.03 6.64 9.14
C SER A 106 25.45 6.26 7.73
N GLU A 107 25.97 7.22 6.99
CA GLU A 107 26.53 6.98 5.66
C GLU A 107 27.94 6.38 5.80
N VAL A 108 28.32 5.57 4.81
CA VAL A 108 29.67 5.01 4.69
C VAL A 108 30.23 5.50 3.36
N THR A 109 31.13 6.48 3.43
CA THR A 109 31.61 7.23 2.26
C THR A 109 33.02 6.81 1.82
N ASN A 110 33.76 6.13 2.68
CA ASN A 110 35.14 5.72 2.43
C ASN A 110 35.51 4.42 3.16
N ASN A 111 36.68 3.87 2.82
CA ASN A 111 37.17 2.62 3.40
C ASN A 111 37.46 2.70 4.90
N ALA A 112 37.86 3.86 5.41
CA ALA A 112 38.14 4.02 6.84
C ALA A 112 36.85 3.95 7.66
N GLU A 113 35.77 4.59 7.20
CA GLU A 113 34.43 4.48 7.80
C GLU A 113 33.89 3.05 7.69
N LEU A 114 34.04 2.40 6.53
CA LEU A 114 33.62 1.01 6.35
C LEU A 114 34.32 0.10 7.36
N ALA A 115 35.63 0.28 7.57
CA ALA A 115 36.42 -0.49 8.53
C ALA A 115 36.00 -0.25 10.00
N GLN A 116 35.34 0.87 10.32
CA GLN A 116 34.82 1.17 11.65
C GLN A 116 33.47 0.50 11.91
N VAL A 117 32.53 0.61 10.97
CA VAL A 117 31.18 0.07 11.12
C VAL A 117 31.08 -1.43 10.77
N TYR A 118 32.11 -1.95 10.10
CA TYR A 118 32.24 -3.35 9.72
C TYR A 118 33.61 -3.89 10.11
N THR A 119 34.09 -4.94 9.45
CA THR A 119 35.38 -5.55 9.75
C THR A 119 36.54 -4.59 9.42
N PRO A 120 37.52 -4.42 10.32
CA PRO A 120 37.69 -5.11 11.60
C PRO A 120 37.02 -4.44 12.83
N GLY A 121 36.58 -3.18 12.73
CA GLY A 121 36.10 -2.37 13.86
C GLY A 121 34.91 -2.94 14.61
N VAL A 122 33.96 -3.58 13.92
CA VAL A 122 32.77 -4.21 14.54
C VAL A 122 33.14 -5.28 15.58
N ALA A 123 34.33 -5.89 15.47
CA ALA A 123 34.79 -6.90 16.43
C ALA A 123 34.88 -6.32 17.86
N GLN A 124 35.30 -5.05 18.00
CA GLN A 124 35.35 -4.40 19.31
C GLN A 124 33.95 -4.31 19.94
N VAL A 125 32.95 -3.86 19.17
CA VAL A 125 31.55 -3.77 19.64
C VAL A 125 31.01 -5.14 20.03
N CYS A 126 31.30 -6.18 19.25
CA CYS A 126 30.92 -7.55 19.57
C CYS A 126 31.55 -8.03 20.89
N SER A 127 32.85 -7.80 21.10
CA SER A 127 33.53 -8.16 22.35
C SER A 127 32.99 -7.40 23.56
N GLU A 128 32.68 -6.11 23.41
CA GLU A 128 32.08 -5.30 24.47
C GLU A 128 30.68 -5.81 24.87
N ILE A 129 29.84 -6.15 23.88
CA ILE A 129 28.52 -6.75 24.13
C ILE A 129 28.66 -8.14 24.76
N HIS A 130 29.63 -8.95 24.33
CA HIS A 130 29.88 -10.26 24.93
C HIS A 130 30.24 -10.16 26.42
N ALA A 131 31.10 -9.20 26.78
CA ALA A 131 31.46 -8.94 28.17
C ALA A 131 30.31 -8.30 28.98
N ARG A 132 29.46 -7.50 28.32
CA ARG A 132 28.36 -6.73 28.94
C ARG A 132 27.11 -6.75 28.05
N PRO A 133 26.24 -7.78 28.16
CA PRO A 133 25.11 -7.98 27.25
C PRO A 133 24.14 -6.79 27.13
N GLN A 134 24.00 -5.98 28.17
CA GLN A 134 23.17 -4.78 28.18
C GLN A 134 23.63 -3.70 27.19
N MET A 135 24.91 -3.71 26.79
CA MET A 135 25.46 -2.77 25.80
C MET A 135 24.80 -2.95 24.42
N ALA A 136 24.13 -4.07 24.17
CA ALA A 136 23.33 -4.26 22.97
C ALA A 136 22.24 -3.18 22.80
N PHE A 137 21.67 -2.66 23.90
CA PHE A 137 20.67 -1.58 23.83
C PHE A 137 21.27 -0.23 23.42
N THR A 138 22.58 -0.05 23.62
CA THR A 138 23.31 1.19 23.30
C THR A 138 23.96 1.12 21.92
N HIS A 139 24.59 -0.01 21.57
CA HIS A 139 25.41 -0.15 20.36
C HIS A 139 24.71 -0.85 19.20
N THR A 140 23.42 -1.18 19.34
CA THR A 140 22.63 -1.76 18.25
C THR A 140 21.25 -1.11 18.19
N ILE A 141 20.49 -1.46 17.15
CA ILE A 141 19.11 -0.98 17.00
C ILE A 141 18.15 -1.49 18.09
N LYS A 142 18.56 -2.45 18.95
CA LYS A 142 17.73 -3.09 19.97
C LYS A 142 16.97 -2.11 20.88
N GLY A 143 17.57 -0.96 21.19
CA GLY A 143 16.96 0.05 22.06
C GLY A 143 15.69 0.72 21.50
N ASN A 144 15.48 0.70 20.19
CA ASN A 144 14.36 1.37 19.52
C ASN A 144 13.58 0.44 18.56
N THR A 145 13.88 -0.86 18.57
CA THR A 145 13.32 -1.81 17.58
C THR A 145 12.28 -2.73 18.19
N VAL A 146 11.15 -2.89 17.52
CA VAL A 146 10.09 -3.85 17.89
C VAL A 146 9.76 -4.80 16.73
N ALA A 147 9.39 -6.04 17.06
CA ALA A 147 8.83 -6.98 16.09
C ALA A 147 7.30 -6.93 16.14
N VAL A 148 6.66 -6.79 14.98
CA VAL A 148 5.20 -6.92 14.84
C VAL A 148 4.92 -8.33 14.35
N ILE A 149 4.68 -9.24 15.30
CA ILE A 149 4.54 -10.68 15.04
C ILE A 149 3.06 -11.04 14.86
N SER A 150 2.76 -11.86 13.84
CA SER A 150 1.43 -12.46 13.63
C SER A 150 1.52 -13.75 12.82
N ASP A 151 0.66 -14.72 13.09
CA ASP A 151 0.44 -15.94 12.27
C ASP A 151 -0.64 -15.75 11.19
N GLY A 152 -1.33 -14.60 11.19
CA GLY A 152 -2.47 -14.34 10.31
C GLY A 152 -3.75 -15.11 10.63
N SER A 153 -3.87 -15.73 11.81
CA SER A 153 -5.08 -16.48 12.21
C SER A 153 -6.29 -15.58 12.53
N ARG A 154 -6.04 -14.28 12.75
CA ARG A 154 -7.10 -13.25 12.89
C ARG A 154 -6.67 -11.90 12.33
N VAL A 155 -6.95 -11.65 11.06
CA VAL A 155 -6.65 -10.38 10.39
C VAL A 155 -7.93 -9.55 10.25
N LEU A 156 -8.06 -8.51 11.08
CA LEU A 156 -9.21 -7.59 11.06
C LEU A 156 -10.55 -8.36 11.06
N SER A 157 -11.48 -7.99 10.18
CA SER A 157 -12.74 -8.71 9.94
C SER A 157 -12.60 -9.87 8.94
N LEU A 158 -11.40 -10.12 8.39
CA LEU A 158 -11.16 -11.14 7.36
C LEU A 158 -10.98 -12.55 7.95
N GLY A 159 -10.78 -12.66 9.27
CA GLY A 159 -10.59 -13.95 9.93
C GLY A 159 -9.20 -14.52 9.69
N ASN A 160 -9.11 -15.85 9.56
CA ASN A 160 -7.86 -16.56 9.32
C ASN A 160 -7.56 -16.55 7.81
N ILE A 161 -6.58 -15.75 7.41
CA ILE A 161 -6.14 -15.61 6.01
C ILE A 161 -4.67 -15.99 5.81
N GLY A 162 -4.02 -16.44 6.89
CA GLY A 162 -2.63 -16.88 6.90
C GLY A 162 -1.59 -15.75 6.87
N ALA A 163 -0.35 -16.13 7.13
CA ALA A 163 0.80 -15.23 7.30
C ALA A 163 1.01 -14.27 6.11
N ARG A 164 0.97 -14.80 4.88
CA ARG A 164 1.26 -14.02 3.67
C ARG A 164 0.22 -12.90 3.45
N ALA A 165 -1.06 -13.21 3.63
CA ALA A 165 -2.13 -12.23 3.44
C ALA A 165 -2.23 -11.24 4.63
N ALA A 166 -1.68 -11.58 5.80
CA ALA A 166 -1.56 -10.69 6.94
C ALA A 166 -0.46 -9.63 6.77
N MET A 167 0.54 -9.87 5.92
CA MET A 167 1.73 -9.03 5.77
C MET A 167 1.42 -7.54 5.54
N PRO A 168 0.51 -7.14 4.63
CA PRO A 168 0.20 -5.72 4.45
C PRO A 168 -0.35 -5.07 5.73
N VAL A 169 -1.09 -5.79 6.56
CA VAL A 169 -1.57 -5.25 7.84
C VAL A 169 -0.42 -5.07 8.83
N MET A 170 0.50 -6.04 8.92
CA MET A 170 1.65 -5.96 9.83
C MET A 170 2.63 -4.86 9.40
N GLU A 171 2.86 -4.73 8.10
CA GLU A 171 3.66 -3.64 7.54
C GLU A 171 3.01 -2.27 7.80
N GLY A 172 1.68 -2.19 7.71
CA GLY A 172 0.92 -1.00 8.09
C GLY A 172 1.15 -0.62 9.54
N LYS A 173 1.07 -1.59 10.47
CA LYS A 173 1.37 -1.34 11.89
C LYS A 173 2.81 -0.86 12.09
N ALA A 174 3.77 -1.47 11.40
CA ALA A 174 5.17 -1.04 11.48
C ALA A 174 5.38 0.41 11.00
N MET A 175 4.75 0.79 9.88
CA MET A 175 4.73 2.16 9.38
C MET A 175 4.14 3.13 10.42
N LEU A 176 3.03 2.75 11.07
CA LEU A 176 2.40 3.60 12.10
C LEU A 176 3.27 3.76 13.36
N PHE A 177 3.94 2.69 13.81
CA PHE A 177 4.93 2.76 14.90
C PHE A 177 6.03 3.78 14.58
N LYS A 178 6.55 3.74 13.36
CA LYS A 178 7.58 4.68 12.93
C LYS A 178 7.06 6.12 12.84
N GLN A 179 5.92 6.29 12.18
CA GLN A 179 5.37 7.62 11.88
C GLN A 179 4.89 8.37 13.12
N PHE A 180 4.31 7.66 14.10
CA PHE A 180 3.68 8.32 15.26
C PHE A 180 4.46 8.18 16.56
N ALA A 181 5.32 7.15 16.70
CA ALA A 181 6.08 6.92 17.93
C ALA A 181 7.60 6.97 17.73
N GLY A 182 8.09 7.12 16.49
CA GLY A 182 9.53 7.09 16.19
C GLY A 182 10.18 5.72 16.38
N VAL A 183 9.38 4.67 16.59
CA VAL A 183 9.84 3.30 16.86
C VAL A 183 10.16 2.58 15.54
N ASP A 184 11.32 1.94 15.47
CA ASP A 184 11.71 1.13 14.31
C ASP A 184 11.01 -0.24 14.41
N ALA A 185 10.00 -0.51 13.58
CA ALA A 185 9.21 -1.73 13.67
C ALA A 185 9.43 -2.63 12.45
N PHE A 186 9.53 -3.95 12.67
CA PHE A 186 9.68 -4.95 11.60
C PHE A 186 8.51 -5.94 11.63
N PRO A 187 7.76 -6.10 10.52
CA PRO A 187 6.69 -7.09 10.44
C PRO A 187 7.27 -8.50 10.24
N ILE A 188 6.85 -9.44 11.08
CA ILE A 188 7.23 -10.85 10.98
C ILE A 188 5.96 -11.68 10.99
N CYS A 189 5.60 -12.23 9.83
CA CYS A 189 4.47 -13.13 9.71
C CYS A 189 4.93 -14.60 9.74
N LEU A 190 4.51 -15.36 10.75
CA LEU A 190 4.91 -16.74 10.97
C LEU A 190 3.98 -17.70 10.21
N ASP A 191 4.54 -18.54 9.34
CA ASP A 191 3.76 -19.52 8.55
C ASP A 191 3.51 -20.81 9.35
N THR A 192 3.06 -20.64 10.60
CA THR A 192 2.66 -21.72 11.51
C THR A 192 1.57 -21.20 12.45
N GLN A 193 0.70 -22.10 12.89
CA GLN A 193 -0.34 -21.85 13.91
C GLN A 193 -0.19 -22.80 15.10
N ASP A 194 0.89 -23.60 15.11
CA ASP A 194 1.25 -24.39 16.28
C ASP A 194 1.80 -23.46 17.36
N THR A 195 1.28 -23.60 18.58
CA THR A 195 1.63 -22.69 19.67
C THR A 195 3.07 -22.87 20.13
N ASP A 196 3.56 -24.10 20.15
CA ASP A 196 4.92 -24.41 20.60
C ASP A 196 5.96 -23.98 19.56
N GLU A 197 5.62 -24.01 18.27
CA GLU A 197 6.48 -23.45 17.22
C GLU A 197 6.55 -21.91 17.23
N ILE A 198 5.52 -21.23 17.76
CA ILE A 198 5.47 -19.77 17.83
C ILE A 198 6.26 -19.21 19.03
N VAL A 199 6.31 -19.93 20.16
CA VAL A 199 6.91 -19.48 21.44
C VAL A 199 8.43 -19.69 21.47
#